data_AF-K9UHC5-F1
#
_entry.id   AF-K9UHC5-F1
#
_cell.length_a   1.000
_cell.length_b   1.000
_cell.length_c   1.000
_cell.angle_alpha   90.00
_cell.angle_beta   90.00
_cell.angle_gamma   90.00
#
_symmetry.space_group_name_H-M   'P 1'
#
loop_
_entity.id
_entity.type
_entity.pdbx_description
1 polymer ?
#
loop_
_entity_poly.entity_id
_entity_poly.type
_entity_poly.pdbx_seq_one_letter_code
_entity_poly.pdbx_strand_id
1 'polypeptide(L)' 'MSQVVEIPIGLAQFQLPAAVHDRLQFLLDRQDAGTQLSENERLEAAGLVELAEFLSLLKLRSHQVTK' A
#
# COMPACT_ATOMS: atom_id res chain seq x y z
N MET A 1 8.97 26.54 -6.93
CA MET A 1 10.12 25.86 -6.30
C MET A 1 9.78 24.38 -6.23
N SER A 2 10.39 23.55 -7.06
CA SER A 2 10.13 22.10 -7.06
C SER A 2 10.94 21.47 -5.92
N GLN A 3 10.27 20.99 -4.87
CA GLN A 3 10.94 20.22 -3.83
C GLN A 3 11.26 18.84 -4.40
N VAL A 4 12.53 18.63 -4.75
CA VAL A 4 13.04 17.32 -5.16
C VAL A 4 13.21 16.51 -3.88
N VAL A 5 12.36 15.50 -3.69
CA VAL A 5 12.54 14.51 -2.64
C VAL A 5 13.48 13.45 -3.20
N GLU A 6 14.72 13.41 -2.69
CA GLU A 6 15.61 12.29 -2.96
C GLU A 6 15.04 11.04 -2.29
N ILE A 7 14.66 10.04 -3.08
CA ILE A 7 14.15 8.78 -2.58
C ILE A 7 15.36 7.87 -2.34
N PRO A 8 15.77 7.60 -1.09
CA PRO A 8 16.82 6.62 -0.82
C PRO A 8 16.52 5.29 -1.52
N ILE A 9 17.53 4.68 -2.14
CA ILE A 9 17.41 3.41 -2.89
C ILE A 9 16.74 2.30 -2.04
N GLY A 10 16.91 2.33 -0.72
CA GLY A 10 16.22 1.42 0.20
C GLY A 10 14.70 1.53 0.23
N LEU A 11 14.11 2.68 -0.15
CA LEU A 11 12.66 2.86 -0.26
C LEU A 11 12.07 2.09 -1.45
N ALA A 12 12.87 1.74 -2.47
CA ALA A 12 12.43 0.88 -3.57
C ALA A 12 12.02 -0.53 -3.09
N GLN A 13 12.57 -0.95 -1.95
CA GLN A 13 12.35 -2.25 -1.33
C GLN A 13 11.27 -2.19 -0.25
N PHE A 14 10.70 -1.00 0.01
CA PHE A 14 9.65 -0.85 0.99
C PHE A 14 8.38 -1.52 0.46
N GLN A 15 8.02 -2.63 1.09
CA GLN A 15 6.81 -3.39 0.81
C GLN A 15 5.93 -3.37 2.05
N LEU A 16 4.64 -3.64 1.88
CA LEU A 16 3.78 -3.90 3.03
C LEU A 16 4.38 -5.10 3.82
N PRO A 17 4.55 -4.99 5.15
CA PRO A 17 4.94 -6.12 5.97
C PRO A 17 3.94 -7.27 5.80
N ALA A 18 4.43 -8.52 5.79
CA ALA A 18 3.61 -9.70 5.49
C ALA A 18 2.30 -9.74 6.29
N ALA A 19 2.36 -9.57 7.61
CA ALA A 19 1.16 -9.59 8.46
C ALA A 19 0.13 -8.49 8.11
N VAL A 20 0.61 -7.33 7.63
CA VAL A 20 -0.27 -6.22 7.23
C VAL A 20 -0.87 -6.51 5.84
N HIS A 21 -0.09 -7.10 4.94
CA HIS A 21 -0.59 -7.57 3.65
C HIS A 21 -1.66 -8.65 3.81
N ASP A 22 -1.41 -9.65 4.68
CA ASP A 22 -2.37 -10.71 4.99
C ASP A 22 -3.68 -10.14 5.56
N ARG A 23 -3.58 -9.12 6.42
CA ARG A 23 -4.75 -8.41 6.96
C ARG A 23 -5.55 -7.69 5.87
N LEU A 24 -4.87 -6.99 4.96
CA LEU A 24 -5.51 -6.36 3.82
C LEU A 24 -6.22 -7.41 2.96
N GLN A 25 -5.53 -8.50 2.60
CA GLN A 25 -6.09 -9.57 1.78
C GLN A 25 -7.34 -10.18 2.43
N PHE A 26 -7.27 -10.48 3.72
CA PHE A 26 -8.43 -10.98 4.47
C PHE A 26 -9.64 -10.05 4.42
N LEU A 27 -9.44 -8.74 4.53
CA LEU A 27 -10.53 -7.76 4.46
C LEU A 27 -11.14 -7.70 3.05
N LEU A 28 -10.30 -7.72 2.01
CA LEU A 28 -10.76 -7.72 0.61
C LEU A 28 -11.51 -9.00 0.27
N ASP A 29 -10.99 -10.16 0.66
CA ASP A 29 -11.66 -11.46 0.44
C ASP A 29 -13.06 -11.49 1.09
N ARG A 30 -13.21 -10.88 2.27
CA ARG A 30 -14.53 -10.76 2.92
C ARG A 30 -15.48 -9.83 2.19
N GLN A 31 -14.98 -8.73 1.64
CA GLN A 31 -15.80 -7.83 0.80
C GLN A 31 -16.26 -8.55 -0.47
N ASP A 32 -15.35 -9.25 -1.15
CA ASP A 32 -15.63 -9.99 -2.38
C ASP A 32 -16.59 -11.17 -2.13
N ALA A 33 -16.50 -11.81 -0.97
CA ALA A 33 -17.45 -12.83 -0.54
C ALA A 33 -18.85 -12.28 -0.16
N GLY A 34 -19.05 -10.95 -0.23
CA GLY A 34 -20.31 -10.30 0.16
C GLY A 34 -20.57 -10.29 1.67
N THR A 35 -19.54 -10.56 2.48
CA THR A 35 -19.66 -10.50 3.94
C THR A 35 -19.69 -9.05 4.38
N GLN A 36 -20.64 -8.69 5.25
CA GLN A 36 -20.69 -7.34 5.81
C GLN A 36 -19.47 -7.10 6.71
N LEU A 37 -18.58 -6.21 6.27
CA LEU A 37 -17.58 -5.61 7.13
C LEU A 37 -18.21 -4.55 8.02
N SER A 38 -17.75 -4.46 9.26
CA SER A 38 -18.01 -3.33 10.14
C SER A 38 -17.46 -2.04 9.54
N GLU A 39 -17.92 -0.89 10.03
CA GLU A 39 -17.41 0.41 9.59
C GLU A 39 -15.89 0.54 9.80
N ASN A 40 -15.40 0.11 10.95
CA ASN A 40 -13.97 0.12 11.26
C ASN A 40 -13.16 -0.76 10.29
N GLU A 41 -13.65 -1.95 9.94
CA GLU A 41 -12.99 -2.84 8.98
C GLU A 41 -12.99 -2.26 7.56
N ARG A 42 -14.05 -1.54 7.16
CA ARG A 42 -14.07 -0.84 5.86
C ARG A 42 -13.05 0.30 5.82
N LEU A 43 -12.95 1.07 6.89
CA LEU A 43 -11.95 2.14 7.02
C LEU A 43 -10.52 1.57 7.05
N GLU A 44 -10.31 0.47 7.76
CA GLU A 44 -9.04 -0.26 7.78
C GLU A 44 -8.66 -0.73 6.37
N ALA A 45 -9.58 -1.40 5.66
CA ALA A 45 -9.34 -1.85 4.29
C ALA A 45 -8.99 -0.68 3.36
N ALA A 46 -9.74 0.43 3.42
CA ALA A 46 -9.48 1.60 2.61
C ALA A 46 -8.08 2.19 2.86
N GLY A 47 -7.69 2.36 4.13
CA GLY A 47 -6.37 2.88 4.47
C GLY A 47 -5.23 1.93 4.09
N LEU A 48 -5.44 0.62 4.21
CA LEU A 48 -4.45 -0.38 3.79
C LEU A 48 -4.27 -0.44 2.26
N VAL A 49 -5.35 -0.25 1.49
CA VAL A 49 -5.29 -0.10 0.03
C VAL A 49 -4.51 1.16 -0.36
N GLU A 50 -4.83 2.31 0.25
CA GLU A 50 -4.13 3.58 0.00
C GLU A 50 -2.62 3.44 0.26
N LEU A 51 -2.25 2.78 1.36
CA LEU A 51 -0.85 2.52 1.68
C LEU A 51 -0.18 1.60 0.65
N ALA A 52 -0.86 0.55 0.20
CA ALA A 52 -0.33 -0.37 -0.81
C ALA A 52 -0.10 0.33 -2.17
N GLU A 53 -1.02 1.20 -2.57
CA GLU A 53 -0.90 2.02 -3.78
C GLU A 53 0.27 2.99 -3.66
N PHE A 54 0.38 3.70 -2.54
CA PHE A 54 1.47 4.64 -2.30
C PHE A 54 2.84 3.96 -2.37
N LEU A 55 3.01 2.81 -1.71
CA LEU A 55 4.25 2.03 -1.78
C LEU A 55 4.56 1.54 -3.20
N SER A 56 3.53 1.15 -3.96
CA SER A 56 3.68 0.76 -5.36
C SER A 56 4.15 1.94 -6.23
N LEU A 57 3.59 3.14 -6.01
CA LEU A 57 4.03 4.36 -6.69
C LEU A 57 5.47 4.73 -6.34
N LEU A 58 5.84 4.67 -5.06
CA LEU A 58 7.21 4.93 -4.62
C LEU A 58 8.20 3.97 -5.29
N LYS A 59 7.86 2.68 -5.35
CA LYS A 59 8.66 1.67 -6.05
C LYS A 59 8.81 1.99 -7.54
N LEU A 60 7.74 2.37 -8.23
CA LEU A 60 7.81 2.74 -9.65
C LEU A 60 8.70 3.98 -9.88
N ARG A 61 8.59 5.00 -9.02
CA ARG A 61 9.40 6.22 -9.11
C ARG A 61 10.88 5.96 -8.81
N SER A 62 11.20 5.11 -7.83
CA SER A 62 12.59 4.78 -7.52
C SER A 62 13.29 4.08 -8.69
N HIS A 63 12.58 3.18 -9.40
CA HIS A 63 13.12 2.50 -10.58
C HIS A 63 13.36 3.46 -11.76
N GLN A 64 12.58 4.54 -11.88
CA GLN A 64 12.78 5.56 -12.93
C GLN A 64 14.03 6.43 -12.70
N VAL A 65 14.49 6.58 -11.44
CA VAL A 65 15.70 7.35 -11.12
C VAL A 65 16.99 6.54 -11.35
N THR A 66 16.89 5.21 -11.45
CA THR A 66 18.07 4.31 -11.57
C THR A 66 18.42 3.95 -13.03
N LYS A 67 17.71 4.48 -14.03
CA LYS A 67 18.01 4.33 -15.46
C LYS A 67 18.58 5.62 -16.03
#